data_AF-T0Y8U2-F1
#
_entry.id   AF-T0Y8U2-F1
#
_cell.length_a   1.000
_cell.length_b   1.000
_cell.length_c   1.000
_cell.angle_alpha   90.00
_cell.angle_beta   90.00
_cell.angle_gamma   90.00
#
_symmetry.space_group_name_H-M   'P 1'
#
loop_
_entity.id
_entity.type
_entity.pdbx_description
1 polymer ?
#
loop_
_entity_poly.entity_id
_entity_poly.type
_entity_poly.pdbx_seq_one_letter_code
_entity_poly.pdbx_strand_id
1 'polypeptide(L)' 'MRSSHSRPEGRFSLLTGEDLYWFNEGTHTHLYQKLGAHLGTWEGEQGTYFAVWAPNAEAISV' A
#
# COMPACT_ATOMS: atom_id res chain seq x y z
N MET A 1 -7.30 28.01 -16.65
CA MET A 1 -6.24 27.94 -15.61
C MET A 1 -6.10 26.49 -15.19
N ARG A 2 -5.00 25.81 -15.52
CA ARG A 2 -4.75 24.43 -15.08
C ARG A 2 -4.21 24.52 -13.65
N SER A 3 -5.01 24.17 -12.66
CA SER A 3 -4.56 24.11 -11.27
C SER A 3 -3.50 23.02 -11.14
N SER A 4 -2.27 23.45 -10.87
CA SER A 4 -1.15 22.60 -10.47
C SER A 4 -1.52 21.95 -9.13
N HIS A 5 -2.03 20.71 -9.17
CA HIS A 5 -2.17 19.88 -7.97
C HIS A 5 -0.75 19.45 -7.57
N SER A 6 -0.22 20.04 -6.50
CA SER A 6 0.99 19.57 -5.83
C SER A 6 0.78 18.11 -5.45
N ARG A 7 1.57 17.18 -6.01
CA ARG A 7 1.54 15.77 -5.60
C ARG A 7 1.91 15.72 -4.11
N PRO A 8 1.15 14.99 -3.30
CA PRO A 8 1.45 14.91 -1.88
C PRO A 8 2.81 14.27 -1.64
N GLU A 9 3.61 14.95 -0.82
CA GLU A 9 4.91 14.51 -0.33
C GLU A 9 4.69 13.48 0.79
N GLY A 10 4.25 12.27 0.45
CA GLY A 10 4.03 11.20 1.42
C GLY A 10 3.76 9.85 0.78
N ARG A 11 4.54 8.82 1.14
CA ARG A 11 4.23 7.43 0.76
C ARG A 11 3.00 6.96 1.54
N PHE A 12 1.87 6.81 0.86
CA PHE A 12 0.70 6.12 1.41
C PHE A 12 0.98 4.60 1.49
N SER A 13 0.82 4.01 2.68
CA SER A 13 0.97 2.58 2.93
C SER A 13 -0.01 2.15 4.02
N LEU A 14 -0.77 1.08 3.76
CA LEU A 14 -1.58 0.43 4.81
C LEU A 14 -0.76 -0.54 5.67
N LEU A 15 0.47 -0.86 5.25
CA LEU A 15 1.42 -1.66 6.02
C LEU A 15 2.13 -0.76 7.03
N THR A 16 1.90 -1.04 8.30
CA THR A 16 2.59 -0.45 9.44
C THR A 16 3.90 -1.21 9.72
N GLY A 17 4.74 -0.66 10.62
CA GLY A 17 5.95 -1.36 11.07
C GLY A 17 5.66 -2.69 11.77
N GLU A 18 4.55 -2.78 12.51
CA GLU A 18 4.11 -4.01 13.19
C GLU A 18 3.63 -5.06 12.19
N ASP A 19 2.88 -4.64 11.16
CA ASP A 19 2.47 -5.54 10.07
C ASP A 19 3.71 -6.15 9.38
N LEU A 20 4.75 -5.36 9.12
CA LEU A 20 6.00 -5.86 8.54
C LEU A 20 6.76 -6.80 9.48
N TYR A 21 6.75 -6.51 10.79
CA TYR A 21 7.39 -7.36 11.79
C TYR A 21 6.75 -8.75 11.83
N TRP A 22 5.44 -8.86 12.04
CA TRP A 22 4.74 -10.15 12.06
C TRP A 22 4.74 -10.85 10.69
N PHE A 23 4.77 -10.08 9.60
CA PHE A 23 4.93 -10.66 8.27
C PHE A 23 6.28 -11.39 8.14
N ASN A 24 7.36 -10.74 8.57
CA ASN A 24 8.70 -11.33 8.54
C ASN A 24 8.87 -12.52 9.49
N GLU A 25 8.17 -12.53 10.63
CA GLU A 25 8.14 -13.67 11.55
C GLU A 25 7.23 -14.82 11.08
N GLY A 26 6.37 -14.60 10.07
CA GLY A 26 5.38 -15.57 9.63
C GLY A 26 4.19 -15.72 10.56
N THR A 27 3.93 -14.74 11.42
CA THR A 27 2.90 -14.77 12.48
C THR A 27 1.68 -13.88 12.17
N HIS A 28 1.70 -13.14 11.07
CA HIS A 28 0.62 -12.22 10.71
C HIS A 28 -0.64 -12.94 10.18
N THR A 29 -1.54 -13.35 11.09
CA THR A 29 -2.77 -14.10 10.75
C THR A 29 -3.79 -13.32 9.90
N HIS A 30 -3.74 -11.99 9.93
CA HIS A 30 -4.66 -11.11 9.19
C HIS A 30 -4.02 -10.42 7.98
N LEU A 31 -2.94 -10.99 7.43
CA LEU A 31 -2.16 -10.35 6.36
C LEU A 31 -2.99 -10.04 5.10
N TYR A 32 -4.04 -10.82 4.85
CA TYR A 32 -4.99 -10.64 3.75
C TYR A 32 -5.74 -9.30 3.81
N GLN A 33 -5.79 -8.62 4.96
CA GLN A 33 -6.38 -7.29 5.09
C GLN A 33 -5.42 -6.18 4.65
N LYS A 34 -4.15 -6.52 4.40
CA LYS A 34 -3.08 -5.57 4.09
C LYS A 34 -2.53 -5.79 2.68
N LEU A 35 -2.24 -7.04 2.32
CA LEU A 35 -1.82 -7.43 0.96
C LEU A 35 -3.04 -7.61 0.06
N GLY A 36 -2.84 -7.52 -1.25
CA GLY A 36 -3.90 -7.60 -2.25
C GLY A 36 -4.41 -6.22 -2.67
N ALA A 37 -5.69 -6.16 -3.02
CA ALA A 37 -6.35 -4.96 -3.54
C ALA A 37 -7.47 -4.54 -2.59
N HIS A 38 -7.38 -3.32 -2.05
CA HIS A 38 -8.31 -2.80 -1.05
C HIS A 38 -8.87 -1.46 -1.50
N LEU A 39 -10.20 -1.32 -1.52
CA LEU A 39 -10.83 -0.02 -1.76
C LEU A 39 -10.51 0.93 -0.61
N GLY A 40 -10.26 2.19 -0.93
CA GLY A 40 -9.96 3.21 0.07
C GLY A 40 -10.07 4.62 -0.47
N THR A 41 -9.93 5.58 0.44
CA THR A 41 -9.90 7.00 0.11
C THR A 41 -8.55 7.56 0.54
N TRP A 42 -7.86 8.22 -0.38
CA TRP A 42 -6.61 8.92 -0.11
C TRP A 42 -6.73 10.36 -0.58
N GLU A 43 -6.48 11.32 0.32
CA GLU A 43 -6.62 12.76 0.07
C GLU A 43 -7.97 13.19 -0.53
N GLY A 44 -9.04 12.50 -0.15
CA GLY A 44 -10.39 12.77 -0.64
C GLY A 44 -10.73 12.11 -1.97
N GLU A 45 -9.79 11.41 -2.60
CA GLU A 45 -10.03 10.63 -3.82
C GLU A 45 -10.27 9.16 -3.51
N GLN A 46 -11.34 8.59 -4.09
CA GLN A 46 -11.61 7.15 -3.99
C GLN A 46 -10.70 6.40 -4.96
N GLY A 47 -10.19 5.25 -4.52
CA GLY A 47 -9.35 4.39 -5.34
C GLY A 47 -9.12 3.01 -4.73
N THR A 48 -8.12 2.32 -5.27
CA THR A 48 -7.71 1.00 -4.82
C THR A 48 -6.25 1.03 -4.41
N TYR A 49 -5.97 0.59 -3.18
CA TYR A 49 -4.62 0.34 -2.67
C TYR A 49 -4.18 -1.07 -3.06
N PHE A 50 -2.99 -1.17 -3.68
CA PHE A 50 -2.37 -2.44 -4.04
C PHE A 50 -1.11 -2.67 -3.21
N ALA A 51 -1.00 -3.85 -2.61
CA ALA A 51 0.23 -4.31 -1.95
C ALA A 51 0.54 -5.75 -2.31
N VAL A 52 1.78 -6.01 -2.69
CA VAL A 52 2.27 -7.32 -3.11
C VAL A 52 3.59 -7.64 -2.43
N TRP A 53 3.74 -8.89 -2.01
CA TRP A 53 5.04 -9.40 -1.60
C TRP A 53 5.77 -9.96 -2.82
N ALA A 54 6.84 -9.29 -3.22
CA ALA A 54 7.59 -9.61 -4.43
C ALA A 54 9.09 -9.31 -4.22
N PRO A 55 9.76 -10.00 -3.28
CA PRO A 55 11.11 -9.66 -2.84
C PRO A 55 12.19 -9.84 -3.93
N ASN A 56 11.90 -10.67 -4.95
CA ASN A 56 12.82 -10.98 -6.04
C ASN A 56 12.35 -10.42 -7.40
N ALA A 57 11.33 -9.56 -7.42
CA ALA A 57 10.83 -9.01 -8.67
C ALA A 57 11.73 -7.87 -9.18
N GLU A 58 12.01 -7.89 -10.48
CA GLU A 58 12.75 -6.81 -11.16
C GLU A 58 11.87 -5.56 -11.34
N ALA A 59 10.60 -5.75 -11.68
CA ALA A 59 9.63 -4.67 -11.83
C ALA A 59 8.20 -5.14 -11.51
N ILE A 60 7.36 -4.19 -11.08
CA ILE A 60 5.94 -4.39 -10.80
C ILE A 60 5.17 -3.20 -11.35
N SER A 61 4.06 -3.47 -12.04
CA SER A 61 3.12 -2.47 -12.54
C SER A 61 1.68 -2.91 -12.28
N VAL A 62 0.80 -1.93 -12.14
CA VAL A 62 -0.67 -2.10 -12.07
C VAL A 62 -1.29 -1.42 -13.28
#